data_AF-A0A7K0MVF5-F1
#
_entry.id   AF-A0A7K0MVF5-F1
#
_cell.length_a   1.000
_cell.length_b   1.000
_cell.length_c   1.000
_cell.angle_alpha   90.00
_cell.angle_beta   90.00
_cell.angle_gamma   90.00
#
_symmetry.space_group_name_H-M   'P 1'
#
loop_
_entity.id
_entity.type
_entity.pdbx_description
1 polymer ?
#
loop_
_entity_poly.entity_id
_entity_poly.type
_entity_poly.pdbx_seq_one_letter_code
_entity_poly.pdbx_strand_id
1 'polypeptide(L)'
;MTSEVLRAGARGEPVRDLQMRLASAGFASKDPSGVYAVETENSVRQFQESRRIRVDGICGPQTWASLVESGRVLGDRLLSQHRPMLRGDDVLLLQRRLNALGFDAGREDGIFGPDTAAGLLDFQRNAGVSADGVVGPSTIESLDRLGEQPGASVAAVREREALRQATREITGQVVFLATAPELSLLGGVIERHLVNMGVSVIADHNGTDDHTL
;
A
#
# COMPACT_ATOMS: atom_id res chain seq x y z
N MET A 1 -20.63 4.32 -24.73
CA MET A 1 -21.93 4.89 -24.34
C MET A 1 -21.72 6.38 -24.11
N THR A 2 -22.48 7.24 -24.78
CA THR A 2 -22.41 8.70 -24.63
C THR A 2 -22.77 9.08 -23.20
N SER A 3 -21.83 9.65 -22.44
CA SER A 3 -22.12 10.15 -21.08
C SER A 3 -23.03 11.37 -21.19
N GLU A 4 -24.34 11.11 -21.15
CA GLU A 4 -25.34 12.17 -21.15
C GLU A 4 -25.18 12.99 -19.87
N VAL A 5 -25.05 14.31 -20.03
CA VAL A 5 -24.86 15.24 -18.92
C VAL A 5 -26.21 15.44 -18.24
N LEU A 6 -26.35 14.99 -17.00
CA LEU A 6 -27.59 15.15 -16.23
C LEU A 6 -27.52 16.44 -15.38
N ARG A 7 -28.63 17.17 -15.37
CA ARG A 7 -28.82 18.44 -14.67
C ARG A 7 -30.28 18.63 -14.27
N ALA A 8 -30.56 19.68 -13.50
CA ALA A 8 -31.92 20.03 -13.08
C ALA A 8 -32.95 19.92 -14.22
N GLY A 9 -34.03 19.20 -13.95
CA GLY A 9 -35.11 18.94 -14.92
C GLY A 9 -34.92 17.70 -15.81
N ALA A 10 -33.75 17.03 -15.76
CA ALA A 10 -33.59 15.71 -16.37
C ALA A 10 -34.52 14.67 -15.69
N ARG A 11 -34.95 13.65 -16.43
CA ARG A 11 -35.86 12.61 -15.93
C ARG A 11 -35.69 11.29 -16.66
N GLY A 12 -36.10 10.21 -16.01
CA GLY A 12 -36.10 8.84 -16.56
C GLY A 12 -35.02 7.94 -15.98
N GLU A 13 -34.77 6.82 -16.65
CA GLU A 13 -33.84 5.78 -16.18
C GLU A 13 -32.41 6.28 -15.90
N PRO A 14 -31.80 7.20 -16.69
CA PRO A 14 -30.48 7.73 -16.37
C PRO A 14 -30.44 8.46 -15.01
N VAL A 15 -31.52 9.13 -14.64
CA VAL A 15 -31.61 9.83 -13.34
C VAL A 15 -31.82 8.84 -12.20
N ARG A 16 -32.59 7.76 -12.41
CA ARG A 16 -32.70 6.68 -11.42
C ARG A 16 -31.35 6.01 -11.16
N ASP A 17 -30.61 5.70 -12.21
CA ASP A 17 -29.26 5.11 -12.09
C ASP A 17 -28.32 6.06 -11.32
N LEU A 18 -28.35 7.35 -11.62
CA LEU A 18 -27.62 8.37 -10.86
C LEU A 18 -28.01 8.37 -9.38
N GLN A 19 -29.31 8.44 -9.07
CA GLN A 19 -29.83 8.47 -7.70
C GLN A 19 -29.44 7.22 -6.91
N MET A 20 -29.49 6.04 -7.54
CA MET A 20 -29.03 4.79 -6.93
C MET A 20 -27.53 4.82 -6.63
N ARG A 21 -26.69 5.25 -7.57
CA ARG A 21 -25.24 5.34 -7.36
C ARG A 21 -24.87 6.35 -6.29
N LEU A 22 -25.54 7.50 -6.25
CA LEU A 22 -25.39 8.48 -5.19
C LEU A 22 -25.76 7.88 -3.83
N ALA A 23 -26.86 7.12 -3.75
CA ALA A 23 -27.24 6.43 -2.53
C ALA A 23 -26.19 5.39 -2.10
N SER A 24 -25.67 4.58 -3.03
CA SER A 24 -24.58 3.64 -2.75
C SER A 24 -23.29 4.35 -2.30
N ALA A 25 -23.02 5.54 -2.81
CA ALA A 25 -21.89 6.37 -2.41
C ALA A 25 -22.11 7.12 -1.07
N GLY A 26 -23.26 6.94 -0.41
CA GLY A 26 -23.59 7.60 0.86
C GLY A 26 -24.24 8.99 0.73
N PHE A 27 -24.58 9.43 -0.49
CA PHE A 27 -25.19 10.73 -0.80
C PHE A 27 -26.63 10.57 -1.30
N ALA A 28 -27.42 9.72 -0.63
CA ALA A 28 -28.78 9.40 -1.06
C ALA A 28 -29.63 10.67 -1.26
N SER A 29 -30.27 10.78 -2.42
CA SER A 29 -31.30 11.80 -2.63
C SER A 29 -32.57 11.40 -1.87
N LYS A 30 -33.27 12.38 -1.30
CA LYS A 30 -34.54 12.16 -0.61
C LYS A 30 -35.68 11.80 -1.56
N ASP A 31 -35.47 11.94 -2.87
CA ASP A 31 -36.45 11.62 -3.89
C ASP A 31 -35.89 10.65 -4.94
N PRO A 32 -36.22 9.34 -4.88
CA PRO A 32 -35.86 8.34 -5.89
C PRO A 32 -36.85 8.29 -7.06
N SER A 33 -37.58 9.39 -7.35
CA SER A 33 -38.59 9.45 -8.40
C SER A 33 -38.05 9.21 -9.82
N GLY A 34 -36.75 9.30 -10.03
CA GLY A 34 -36.14 9.38 -11.37
C GLY A 34 -36.28 10.77 -11.99
N VAL A 35 -36.48 11.80 -11.19
CA VAL A 35 -36.46 13.21 -11.60
C VAL A 35 -35.29 13.91 -10.94
N TYR A 36 -34.52 14.67 -11.72
CA TYR A 36 -33.37 15.43 -11.23
C TYR A 36 -33.90 16.72 -10.59
N ALA A 37 -34.45 16.56 -9.39
CA ALA A 37 -34.96 17.64 -8.55
C ALA A 37 -33.84 18.33 -7.78
N VAL A 38 -34.18 19.38 -7.03
CA VAL A 38 -33.24 20.15 -6.20
C VAL A 38 -32.54 19.25 -5.17
N GLU A 39 -33.24 18.24 -4.66
CA GLU A 39 -32.70 17.25 -3.73
C GLU A 39 -31.64 16.38 -4.39
N THR A 40 -31.81 16.00 -5.66
CA THR A 40 -30.81 15.26 -6.43
C THR A 40 -29.61 16.14 -6.74
N GLU A 41 -29.83 17.41 -7.11
CA GLU A 41 -28.75 18.38 -7.30
C GLU A 41 -27.92 18.57 -6.04
N ASN A 42 -28.55 18.72 -4.87
CA ASN A 42 -27.87 18.86 -3.59
C ASN A 42 -27.02 17.63 -3.27
N SER A 43 -27.55 16.42 -3.49
CA SER A 43 -26.78 15.18 -3.35
C SER A 43 -25.57 15.14 -4.28
N VAL A 44 -25.72 15.57 -5.53
CA VAL A 44 -24.60 15.65 -6.49
C VAL A 44 -23.56 16.67 -6.03
N ARG A 45 -23.96 17.84 -5.53
CA ARG A 45 -23.04 18.85 -4.98
C ARG A 45 -22.25 18.30 -3.80
N GLN A 46 -22.91 17.65 -2.85
CA GLN A 46 -22.24 17.02 -1.70
C GLN A 46 -21.26 15.92 -2.13
N PHE A 47 -21.65 15.09 -3.10
CA PHE A 47 -20.75 14.10 -3.67
C PHE A 47 -19.54 14.75 -4.33
N GLN A 48 -19.76 15.79 -5.15
CA GLN A 48 -18.70 16.55 -5.81
C GLN A 48 -17.72 17.18 -4.81
N GLU A 49 -18.24 17.77 -3.72
CA GLU A 49 -17.45 18.31 -2.62
C GLU A 49 -16.60 17.22 -1.95
N SER A 50 -17.20 16.07 -1.62
CA SER A 50 -16.50 14.96 -0.98
C SER A 50 -15.36 14.39 -1.83
N ARG A 51 -15.53 14.40 -3.16
CA ARG A 51 -14.55 13.92 -4.13
C ARG A 51 -13.58 15.01 -4.58
N ARG A 52 -13.70 16.24 -4.06
CA ARG A 52 -12.89 17.42 -4.43
C ARG A 52 -12.85 17.67 -5.95
N ILE A 53 -13.97 17.41 -6.62
CA ILE A 53 -14.17 17.74 -8.04
C ILE A 53 -14.96 19.05 -8.17
N ARG A 54 -15.19 19.52 -9.40
CA ARG A 54 -15.97 20.74 -9.63
C ARG A 54 -17.37 20.60 -9.02
N VAL A 55 -17.74 21.54 -8.15
CA VAL A 55 -19.03 21.59 -7.46
C VAL A 55 -20.00 22.47 -8.24
N ASP A 56 -20.60 21.91 -9.28
CA ASP A 56 -21.57 22.60 -10.16
C ASP A 56 -22.98 22.02 -10.08
N GLY A 57 -23.18 20.91 -9.36
CA GLY A 57 -24.45 20.22 -9.28
C GLY A 57 -24.87 19.52 -10.57
N ILE A 58 -23.94 19.37 -11.53
CA ILE A 58 -24.16 18.73 -12.83
C ILE A 58 -23.46 17.37 -12.84
N CYS A 59 -24.19 16.31 -13.19
CA CYS A 59 -23.58 15.00 -13.39
C CYS A 59 -23.02 14.89 -14.82
N GLY A 60 -21.82 15.46 -15.01
CA GLY A 60 -21.03 15.33 -16.23
C GLY A 60 -20.14 14.08 -16.25
N PRO A 61 -19.31 13.89 -17.29
CA PRO A 61 -18.45 12.71 -17.44
C PRO A 61 -17.53 12.46 -16.23
N GLN A 62 -17.01 13.54 -15.62
CA GLN A 62 -16.16 13.45 -14.43
C GLN A 62 -16.92 12.95 -13.21
N THR A 63 -18.12 13.48 -12.96
CA THR A 63 -18.98 13.05 -11.84
C THR A 63 -19.45 11.61 -12.04
N TRP A 64 -19.83 11.24 -13.27
CA TRP A 64 -20.18 9.87 -13.62
C TRP A 64 -19.03 8.89 -13.40
N ALA A 65 -17.82 9.24 -13.83
CA ALA A 65 -16.64 8.42 -13.58
C ALA A 65 -16.43 8.21 -12.08
N SER A 66 -16.47 9.28 -11.29
CA SER A 66 -16.35 9.18 -9.83
C SER A 66 -17.46 8.34 -9.18
N LEU A 67 -18.69 8.39 -9.69
CA LEU A 67 -19.82 7.58 -9.18
C LEU A 67 -19.69 6.09 -9.51
N VAL A 68 -19.15 5.76 -10.68
CA VAL A 68 -18.85 4.37 -11.06
C VAL A 68 -17.67 3.83 -10.24
N GLU A 69 -16.72 4.70 -9.91
CA GLU A 69 -15.55 4.39 -9.08
C GLU A 69 -15.90 4.25 -7.60
N SER A 70 -16.96 4.91 -7.11
CA SER A 70 -17.42 4.88 -5.71
C SER A 70 -18.22 3.64 -5.30
N GLY A 71 -18.47 2.71 -6.22
CA GLY A 71 -19.22 1.47 -5.94
C GLY A 71 -18.34 0.22 -5.88
N ARG A 72 -17.02 0.35 -6.03
CA ARG A 72 -16.10 -0.79 -6.14
C ARG A 72 -15.59 -1.22 -4.78
N VAL A 73 -15.67 -2.51 -4.52
CA VAL A 73 -15.13 -3.16 -3.33
C VAL A 73 -13.79 -3.81 -3.66
N LEU A 74 -12.88 -3.84 -2.68
CA LEU A 74 -11.60 -4.54 -2.84
C LEU A 74 -11.87 -6.02 -3.13
N GLY A 75 -11.43 -6.49 -4.30
CA GLY A 75 -11.72 -7.84 -4.80
C GLY A 75 -12.62 -7.90 -6.03
N ASP A 76 -13.33 -6.81 -6.37
CA ASP A 76 -14.16 -6.75 -7.59
C ASP A 76 -13.33 -6.79 -8.89
N ARG A 77 -12.05 -6.42 -8.80
CA ARG A 77 -11.09 -6.44 -9.90
C ARG A 77 -9.66 -6.57 -9.38
N LEU A 78 -8.76 -6.99 -10.25
CA LEU A 78 -7.32 -6.91 -9.98
C LEU A 78 -6.89 -5.44 -9.97
N LEU A 79 -6.23 -5.01 -8.90
CA LEU A 79 -5.62 -3.68 -8.83
C LEU A 79 -4.14 -3.80 -9.15
N SER A 80 -3.66 -2.99 -10.09
CA SER A 80 -2.24 -2.92 -10.45
C SER A 80 -1.92 -1.55 -11.02
N GLN A 81 -0.64 -1.20 -11.01
CA GLN A 81 -0.19 0.03 -11.64
C GLN A 81 -0.31 -0.10 -13.17
N HIS A 82 -1.16 0.73 -13.78
CA HIS A 82 -1.27 0.82 -15.23
C HIS A 82 -1.63 2.25 -15.69
N ARG A 83 -1.66 2.47 -17.02
CA ARG A 83 -2.01 3.74 -17.66
C ARG A 83 -3.29 3.55 -18.48
N PRO A 84 -4.36 4.34 -18.27
CA PRO A 84 -4.54 5.35 -17.22
C PRO A 84 -4.56 4.73 -15.82
N MET A 85 -4.21 5.48 -14.77
CA MET A 85 -4.18 4.96 -13.39
C MET A 85 -5.56 4.51 -12.94
N LEU A 86 -5.63 3.39 -12.20
CA LEU A 86 -6.87 2.95 -11.57
C LEU A 86 -7.32 3.95 -10.52
N ARG A 87 -8.64 4.08 -10.39
CA ARG A 87 -9.28 4.93 -9.39
C ARG A 87 -10.50 4.25 -8.82
N GLY A 88 -10.80 4.52 -7.55
CA GLY A 88 -12.02 4.05 -6.90
C GLY A 88 -11.88 3.80 -5.40
N ASP A 89 -13.02 3.44 -4.80
CA ASP A 89 -13.10 3.18 -3.36
C ASP A 89 -12.37 1.90 -2.97
N ASP A 90 -12.22 0.96 -3.89
CA ASP A 90 -11.35 -0.22 -3.77
C ASP A 90 -9.88 0.18 -3.60
N VAL A 91 -9.40 1.14 -4.40
CA VAL A 91 -8.05 1.69 -4.29
C VAL A 91 -7.89 2.50 -2.99
N LEU A 92 -8.90 3.29 -2.62
CA LEU A 92 -8.88 4.06 -1.37
C LEU A 92 -8.81 3.14 -0.15
N LEU A 93 -9.59 2.05 -0.16
CA LEU A 93 -9.58 1.04 0.89
C LEU A 93 -8.22 0.32 0.97
N LEU A 94 -7.62 -0.01 -0.19
CA LEU A 94 -6.27 -0.56 -0.25
C LEU A 94 -5.25 0.39 0.40
N GLN A 95 -5.23 1.66 -0.01
CA GLN A 95 -4.31 2.68 0.52
C GLN A 95 -4.44 2.81 2.04
N ARG A 96 -5.68 2.88 2.56
CA ARG A 96 -5.97 2.91 3.99
C ARG A 96 -5.41 1.70 4.73
N ARG A 97 -5.65 0.49 4.21
CA ARG A 97 -5.19 -0.74 4.84
C ARG A 97 -3.66 -0.83 4.84
N LEU A 98 -3.01 -0.50 3.73
CA LEU A 98 -1.55 -0.48 3.64
C LEU A 98 -0.95 0.53 4.63
N ASN A 99 -1.45 1.77 4.64
CA ASN A 99 -1.00 2.81 5.56
C ASN A 99 -1.23 2.45 7.03
N ALA A 100 -2.38 1.86 7.36
CA ALA A 100 -2.68 1.38 8.71
C ALA A 100 -1.75 0.24 9.16
N LEU A 101 -1.30 -0.59 8.22
CA LEU A 101 -0.30 -1.64 8.44
C LEU A 101 1.15 -1.11 8.37
N GLY A 102 1.34 0.20 8.20
CA GLY A 102 2.64 0.86 8.21
C GLY A 102 3.44 0.77 6.91
N PHE A 103 2.79 0.37 5.81
CA PHE A 103 3.33 0.40 4.44
C PHE A 103 2.89 1.71 3.77
N ASP A 104 3.85 2.53 3.36
CA ASP A 104 3.57 3.84 2.76
C ASP A 104 2.99 3.67 1.35
N ALA A 105 1.67 3.79 1.25
CA ALA A 105 0.94 3.75 -0.02
C ALA A 105 0.69 5.16 -0.59
N GLY A 106 1.33 6.18 0.00
CA GLY A 106 1.09 7.58 -0.28
C GLY A 106 -0.26 8.06 0.26
N ARG A 107 -0.81 9.09 -0.38
CA ARG A 107 -2.04 9.74 0.05
C ARG A 107 -3.26 8.85 -0.25
N GLU A 108 -4.19 8.79 0.70
CA GLU A 108 -5.50 8.13 0.56
C GLU A 108 -6.45 8.92 -0.35
N ASP A 109 -6.14 8.99 -1.64
CA ASP A 109 -6.94 9.72 -2.64
C ASP A 109 -7.68 8.80 -3.63
N GLY A 110 -7.58 7.49 -3.44
CA GLY A 110 -8.23 6.49 -4.26
C GLY A 110 -7.66 6.41 -5.67
N ILE A 111 -6.43 6.88 -5.91
CA ILE A 111 -5.72 6.77 -7.19
C ILE A 111 -4.56 5.79 -7.05
N PHE A 112 -4.52 4.75 -7.89
CA PHE A 112 -3.46 3.75 -7.86
C PHE A 112 -2.23 4.31 -8.59
N GLY A 113 -1.45 5.12 -7.87
CA GLY A 113 -0.22 5.72 -8.34
C GLY A 113 1.04 4.91 -7.98
N PRO A 114 2.22 5.44 -8.33
CA PRO A 114 3.51 4.82 -8.02
C PRO A 114 3.72 4.56 -6.52
N ASP A 115 3.31 5.48 -5.65
CA ASP A 115 3.44 5.33 -4.20
C ASP A 115 2.60 4.15 -3.68
N THR A 116 1.35 4.04 -4.15
CA THR A 116 0.48 2.91 -3.82
C THR A 116 1.04 1.58 -4.34
N ALA A 117 1.67 1.58 -5.52
CA ALA A 117 2.35 0.40 -6.05
C ALA A 117 3.58 0.01 -5.21
N ALA A 118 4.37 0.99 -4.75
CA ALA A 118 5.52 0.77 -3.89
C ALA A 118 5.10 0.20 -2.53
N GLY A 119 4.13 0.84 -1.85
CA GLY A 119 3.59 0.35 -0.59
C GLY A 119 2.97 -1.05 -0.71
N LEU A 120 2.32 -1.36 -1.84
CA LEU A 120 1.81 -2.70 -2.11
C LEU A 120 2.93 -3.73 -2.26
N LEU A 121 3.99 -3.43 -3.01
CA LEU A 121 5.12 -4.34 -3.19
C LEU A 121 5.83 -4.62 -1.85
N ASP A 122 6.00 -3.59 -1.03
CA ASP A 122 6.60 -3.73 0.30
C ASP A 122 5.72 -4.58 1.22
N PHE A 123 4.40 -4.37 1.19
CA PHE A 123 3.45 -5.24 1.87
C PHE A 123 3.55 -6.68 1.40
N GLN A 124 3.53 -6.94 0.09
CA GLN A 124 3.55 -8.29 -0.46
C GLN A 124 4.82 -9.05 -0.04
N ARG A 125 5.99 -8.38 -0.10
CA ARG A 125 7.27 -8.93 0.36
C ARG A 125 7.25 -9.30 1.84
N ASN A 126 6.62 -8.47 2.66
CA ASN A 126 6.56 -8.65 4.11
C ASN A 126 5.49 -9.63 4.57
N ALA A 127 4.37 -9.71 3.85
CA ALA A 127 3.28 -10.66 4.12
C ALA A 127 3.58 -12.08 3.62
N GLY A 128 4.67 -12.27 2.86
CA GLY A 128 5.06 -13.58 2.33
C GLY A 128 4.21 -14.04 1.14
N VAL A 129 3.63 -13.10 0.40
CA VAL A 129 2.91 -13.37 -0.86
C VAL A 129 3.75 -12.94 -2.06
N SER A 130 3.33 -13.31 -3.27
CA SER A 130 3.96 -12.87 -4.52
C SER A 130 4.04 -11.34 -4.59
N ALA A 131 5.25 -10.80 -4.73
CA ALA A 131 5.51 -9.35 -4.85
C ALA A 131 5.45 -8.90 -6.32
N ASP A 132 4.30 -9.14 -6.95
CA ASP A 132 4.02 -8.84 -8.35
C ASP A 132 3.35 -7.47 -8.57
N GLY A 133 3.04 -6.74 -7.50
CA GLY A 133 2.36 -5.45 -7.56
C GLY A 133 0.90 -5.56 -8.00
N VAL A 134 0.30 -6.75 -7.91
CA VAL A 134 -1.09 -7.02 -8.24
C VAL A 134 -1.88 -7.38 -6.98
N VAL A 135 -2.98 -6.67 -6.73
CA VAL A 135 -3.93 -7.05 -5.69
C VAL A 135 -4.85 -8.14 -6.23
N GLY A 136 -4.43 -9.38 -6.03
CA GLY A 136 -5.23 -10.59 -6.28
C GLY A 136 -5.81 -11.19 -4.99
N PRO A 137 -6.53 -12.33 -5.09
CA PRO A 137 -7.16 -12.98 -3.94
C PRO A 137 -6.20 -13.27 -2.77
N SER A 138 -4.97 -13.70 -3.06
CA SER A 138 -3.96 -13.98 -2.03
C SER A 138 -3.53 -12.72 -1.26
N THR A 139 -3.39 -11.59 -1.96
CA THR A 139 -3.06 -10.31 -1.33
C THR A 139 -4.20 -9.82 -0.45
N ILE A 140 -5.45 -9.99 -0.89
CA ILE A 140 -6.64 -9.61 -0.11
C ILE A 140 -6.74 -10.44 1.16
N GLU A 141 -6.57 -11.76 1.05
CA GLU A 141 -6.58 -12.67 2.21
C GLU A 141 -5.50 -12.28 3.24
N SER A 142 -4.30 -11.92 2.78
CA SER A 142 -3.25 -11.42 3.67
C SER A 142 -3.61 -10.09 4.33
N LEU A 143 -4.24 -9.16 3.61
CA LEU A 143 -4.69 -7.88 4.15
C LEU A 143 -5.76 -8.06 5.23
N ASP A 144 -6.73 -8.96 5.00
CA ASP A 144 -7.79 -9.24 5.97
C ASP A 144 -7.21 -9.89 7.24
N ARG A 145 -6.38 -10.93 7.08
CA ARG A 145 -5.74 -11.64 8.20
C ARG A 145 -4.88 -10.72 9.09
N LEU A 146 -4.15 -9.79 8.48
CA LEU A 146 -3.28 -8.84 9.20
C LEU A 146 -4.06 -7.65 9.77
N GLY A 147 -5.19 -7.28 9.16
CA GLY A 147 -6.11 -6.27 9.69
C GLY A 147 -6.86 -6.73 10.94
N GLU A 148 -7.09 -8.03 11.09
CA GLU A 148 -7.78 -8.64 12.23
C GLU A 148 -6.92 -8.82 13.49
N GLN A 149 -5.61 -8.61 13.44
CA GLN A 149 -4.71 -8.73 14.60
C GLN A 149 -4.16 -7.36 15.05
N PRO A 150 -4.85 -6.64 15.98
CA PRO A 150 -4.35 -5.40 16.53
C PRO A 150 -3.17 -5.71 17.45
N GLY A 151 -1.96 -5.30 17.05
CA GLY A 151 -0.77 -5.29 17.91
C GLY A 151 0.43 -6.12 17.44
N ALA A 152 0.29 -6.95 16.39
CA ALA A 152 1.39 -7.83 15.94
C ALA A 152 2.17 -7.31 14.71
N SER A 153 1.64 -6.38 13.90
CA SER A 153 2.06 -6.31 12.49
C SER A 153 3.14 -5.30 12.10
N VAL A 154 3.46 -4.27 12.90
CA VAL A 154 4.44 -3.23 12.45
C VAL A 154 5.80 -3.34 13.13
N ALA A 155 5.83 -3.50 14.45
CA ALA A 155 7.10 -3.60 15.19
C ALA A 155 7.85 -4.92 14.88
N ALA A 156 7.15 -6.05 14.96
CA ALA A 156 7.74 -7.37 14.75
C ALA A 156 8.14 -7.64 13.29
N VAL A 157 7.48 -6.98 12.32
CA VAL A 157 7.80 -7.11 10.89
C VAL A 157 8.95 -6.18 10.50
N ARG A 158 8.96 -4.92 10.95
CA ARG A 158 10.09 -3.99 10.76
C ARG A 158 11.37 -4.52 11.42
N GLU A 159 11.27 -5.14 12.59
CA GLU A 159 12.40 -5.76 13.28
C GLU A 159 12.95 -6.96 12.49
N ARG A 160 12.07 -7.80 11.92
CA ARG A 160 12.48 -8.93 11.05
C ARG A 160 13.11 -8.48 9.73
N GLU A 161 12.64 -7.38 9.14
CA GLU A 161 13.21 -6.85 7.90
C GLU A 161 14.52 -6.08 8.14
N ALA A 162 14.62 -5.31 9.24
CA ALA A 162 15.87 -4.70 9.69
C ALA A 162 16.95 -5.77 9.95
N LEU A 163 16.58 -6.88 10.59
CA LEU A 163 17.46 -8.03 10.75
C LEU A 163 17.85 -8.65 9.40
N ARG A 164 16.91 -8.85 8.46
CA ARG A 164 17.20 -9.41 7.13
C ARG A 164 18.09 -8.51 6.27
N GLN A 165 17.88 -7.19 6.29
CA GLN A 165 18.73 -6.22 5.58
C GLN A 165 20.11 -6.14 6.22
N ALA A 166 20.21 -6.08 7.54
CA ALA A 166 21.49 -6.12 8.25
C ALA A 166 22.27 -7.42 7.98
N THR A 167 21.58 -8.56 7.83
CA THR A 167 22.22 -9.85 7.51
C THR A 167 22.75 -9.89 6.06
N ARG A 168 22.19 -9.09 5.13
CA ARG A 168 22.68 -8.98 3.75
C ARG A 168 23.93 -8.11 3.59
N GLU A 169 24.26 -7.24 4.54
CA GLU A 169 25.50 -6.45 4.49
C GLU A 169 26.74 -7.23 4.93
N ILE A 170 26.59 -8.33 5.69
CA ILE A 170 27.73 -9.14 6.18
C ILE A 170 27.99 -10.35 5.28
N THR A 171 27.01 -10.75 4.45
CA THR A 171 27.18 -11.89 3.53
C THR A 171 28.03 -11.47 2.32
N GLY A 172 29.35 -11.53 2.48
CA GLY A 172 30.35 -11.13 1.49
C GLY A 172 31.41 -10.15 2.01
N GLN A 173 31.30 -9.69 3.26
CA GLN A 173 32.33 -8.86 3.89
C GLN A 173 33.35 -9.73 4.64
N VAL A 174 34.63 -9.51 4.32
CA VAL A 174 35.76 -10.06 5.07
C VAL A 174 35.90 -9.28 6.36
N VAL A 175 35.62 -9.91 7.49
CA VAL A 175 35.83 -9.31 8.81
C VAL A 175 37.26 -9.59 9.24
N PHE A 176 38.07 -8.53 9.38
CA PHE A 176 39.41 -8.60 9.98
C PHE A 176 39.29 -8.55 11.50
N LEU A 177 39.73 -9.62 12.17
CA LEU A 177 39.87 -9.65 13.62
C LEU A 177 41.33 -9.40 13.98
N ALA A 178 41.64 -8.19 14.41
CA ALA A 178 42.93 -7.88 15.05
C ALA A 178 42.84 -8.28 16.52
N THR A 179 43.21 -9.53 16.83
CA THR A 179 43.24 -10.00 18.21
C THR A 179 44.58 -9.61 18.85
N ALA A 180 44.54 -8.83 19.93
CA ALA A 180 45.70 -8.63 20.77
C ALA A 180 46.15 -9.99 21.38
N PRO A 181 47.46 -10.26 21.56
CA PRO A 181 47.98 -11.56 22.00
C PRO A 181 47.33 -12.10 23.28
N GLU A 182 46.93 -11.19 24.16
CA GLU A 182 46.32 -11.46 25.47
C GLU A 182 44.87 -12.01 25.39
N LEU A 183 44.21 -11.93 24.23
CA LEU A 183 42.81 -12.36 24.03
C LEU A 183 42.66 -13.45 22.96
N SER A 184 43.75 -14.14 22.60
CA SER A 184 43.81 -15.18 21.57
C SER A 184 42.79 -16.31 21.76
N LEU A 185 42.47 -16.68 23.01
CA LEU A 185 41.43 -17.67 23.32
C LEU A 185 40.00 -17.19 22.99
N LEU A 186 39.71 -15.90 23.21
CA LEU A 186 38.44 -15.28 22.86
C LEU A 186 38.32 -15.07 21.34
N GLY A 187 39.43 -14.73 20.68
CA GLY A 187 39.55 -14.65 19.23
C GLY A 187 39.08 -15.91 18.52
N GLY A 188 39.59 -17.07 18.94
CA GLY A 188 39.22 -18.37 18.35
C GLY A 188 37.76 -18.78 18.58
N VAL A 189 37.14 -18.35 19.69
CA VAL A 189 35.70 -18.61 19.94
C VAL A 189 34.82 -17.75 19.04
N ILE A 190 35.19 -16.48 18.85
CA ILE A 190 34.47 -15.54 17.99
C ILE A 190 34.61 -15.94 16.51
N GLU A 191 35.82 -16.30 16.07
CA GLU A 191 36.07 -16.79 14.71
C GLU A 191 35.21 -18.02 14.39
N ARG A 192 35.20 -19.01 15.28
CA ARG A 192 34.39 -20.23 15.10
C ARG A 192 32.88 -19.92 15.05
N HIS A 193 32.42 -18.95 15.81
CA HIS A 193 31.02 -18.52 15.80
C HIS A 193 30.65 -17.82 14.48
N LEU A 194 31.53 -16.96 13.96
CA LEU A 194 31.32 -16.23 12.70
C LEU A 194 31.36 -17.15 11.47
N VAL A 195 32.29 -18.12 11.42
CA VAL A 195 32.34 -19.13 10.35
C VAL A 195 31.08 -19.98 10.33
N ASN A 196 30.55 -20.37 11.49
CA ASN A 196 29.28 -21.10 11.58
C ASN A 196 28.08 -20.26 11.10
N MET A 197 28.19 -18.94 11.10
CA MET A 197 27.19 -18.02 10.56
C MET A 197 27.38 -17.75 9.04
N GLY A 198 28.34 -18.41 8.39
CA GLY A 198 28.62 -18.28 6.96
C GLY A 198 29.49 -17.07 6.60
N VAL A 199 30.16 -16.46 7.59
CA VAL A 199 31.06 -15.32 7.38
C VAL A 199 32.49 -15.82 7.12
N SER A 200 33.13 -15.28 6.07
CA SER A 200 34.54 -15.56 5.78
C SER A 200 35.43 -14.67 6.65
N VAL A 201 36.19 -15.29 7.56
CA VAL A 201 37.08 -14.59 8.50
C VAL A 201 38.53 -14.73 8.03
N ILE A 202 39.30 -13.64 8.08
CA ILE A 202 40.75 -13.66 7.87
C ILE A 202 41.40 -13.17 9.17
N ALA A 203 42.12 -14.06 9.86
CA ALA A 203 42.83 -13.74 11.09
C ALA A 203 44.30 -13.41 10.78
N ASP A 204 44.76 -12.24 11.19
CA ASP A 204 46.18 -11.87 11.15
C ASP A 204 46.80 -12.08 12.53
N HIS A 205 47.82 -12.94 12.62
CA HIS A 205 48.53 -13.27 13.85
C HIS A 205 49.95 -12.67 13.85
N ASN A 206 50.22 -11.60 13.11
CA ASN A 206 51.53 -10.95 13.14
C ASN A 206 51.67 -9.95 14.30
N GLY A 207 52.11 -10.48 15.44
CA GLY A 207 52.70 -9.71 16.52
C GLY A 207 53.94 -10.42 17.07
N THR A 208 55.05 -10.36 16.34
CA THR A 208 56.39 -10.68 16.87
C THR A 208 57.43 -9.71 16.30
N ASP A 209 57.86 -8.80 17.18
CA ASP A 209 59.17 -8.16 17.40
C ASP A 209 60.08 -7.83 16.20
N ASP A 210 60.48 -6.55 16.07
CA ASP A 210 61.90 -6.14 16.20
C ASP A 210 62.07 -4.60 16.13
N HIS A 211 62.42 -3.98 17.26
CA HIS A 211 63.17 -2.71 17.26
C HIS A 211 64.34 -2.84 18.22
N THR A 212 65.38 -3.55 17.75
CA THR A 212 66.74 -3.33 18.21
C THR A 212 67.62 -2.94 17.02
N LEU A 213 67.86 -1.62 16.89
CA LEU A 213 69.15 -0.95 16.61
C LEU A 213 68.90 0.50 16.16
#